data_AF-A0AAW1MCI2-F1
#
_entry.id   AF-A0AAW1MCI2-F1
#
_cell.length_a   1.000
_cell.length_b   1.000
_cell.length_c   1.000
_cell.angle_alpha   90.00
_cell.angle_beta   90.00
_cell.angle_gamma   90.00
#
_symmetry.space_group_name_H-M   'P 1'
#
loop_
_entity.id
_entity.type
_entity.pdbx_description
1 polymer ?
#
loop_
_entity_poly.entity_id
_entity_poly.type
_entity_poly.pdbx_seq_one_letter_code
_entity_poly.pdbx_strand_id
1 'polypeptide(L)'
;MFLTVFLVVVLIQYSSAAECTPGETKRIDCNNCSCTPTGIWACSRRTCPSKRAAKCTPGESYKVDCNTCVCGKDGETSACTLRVCAH
;
A
#
# COMPACT_ATOMS: atom_id res chain seq x y z
N MET A 1 -42.45 6.70 -12.44
CA MET A 1 -41.66 5.88 -11.50
C MET A 1 -40.22 5.66 -11.97
N PHE A 2 -39.96 5.38 -13.25
CA PHE A 2 -38.58 5.26 -13.78
C PHE A 2 -37.79 6.58 -13.81
N LEU A 3 -38.43 7.71 -14.14
CA LEU A 3 -37.78 9.03 -14.19
C LEU A 3 -37.33 9.52 -12.80
N THR A 4 -38.14 9.27 -11.77
CA THR A 4 -37.81 9.62 -10.38
C THR A 4 -36.69 8.74 -9.84
N VAL A 5 -36.63 7.47 -10.22
CA VAL A 5 -35.51 6.57 -9.88
C VAL A 5 -34.23 7.02 -10.57
N PHE A 6 -34.29 7.43 -11.84
CA PHE A 6 -33.13 7.95 -12.57
C PHE A 6 -32.60 9.25 -11.94
N LEU A 7 -33.48 10.17 -11.55
CA LEU A 7 -33.11 11.41 -10.86
C LEU A 7 -32.51 11.14 -9.48
N VAL A 8 -33.08 10.21 -8.69
CA VAL A 8 -32.49 9.81 -7.42
C VAL A 8 -31.10 9.22 -7.64
N VAL A 9 -30.95 8.24 -8.54
CA VAL A 9 -29.65 7.62 -8.90
C VAL A 9 -28.63 8.68 -9.33
N VAL A 10 -29.03 9.65 -10.15
CA VAL A 10 -28.15 10.77 -10.54
C VAL A 10 -27.76 11.61 -9.33
N LEU A 11 -28.67 11.93 -8.41
CA LEU A 11 -28.34 12.71 -7.20
C LEU A 11 -27.40 11.95 -6.23
N ILE A 12 -27.59 10.64 -6.02
CA ILE A 12 -26.68 9.82 -5.19
C ILE A 12 -25.32 9.54 -5.85
N GLN A 13 -25.22 9.57 -7.17
CA GLN A 13 -23.93 9.43 -7.88
C GLN A 13 -23.08 10.71 -7.83
N TYR A 14 -23.70 11.86 -7.53
CA TYR A 14 -23.03 13.18 -7.49
C TYR A 14 -22.49 13.57 -6.12
N SER A 15 -22.81 12.83 -5.05
CA SER A 15 -22.21 13.06 -3.74
C SER A 15 -20.83 12.40 -3.69
N SER A 16 -19.76 13.20 -3.70
CA SER A 16 -18.41 12.72 -3.45
C SER A 16 -18.35 12.16 -2.02
N ALA A 17 -18.29 10.83 -1.90
CA ALA A 17 -18.09 10.19 -0.61
C ALA A 17 -16.73 10.63 -0.05
N ALA A 18 -16.73 11.23 1.14
CA ALA A 18 -15.51 11.53 1.87
C ALA A 18 -14.79 10.22 2.22
N GLU A 19 -13.47 10.15 2.00
CA GLU A 19 -12.64 9.00 2.35
C GLU A 19 -12.24 8.98 3.83
N CYS A 20 -12.40 10.11 4.52
CA CYS A 20 -12.01 10.32 5.90
C CYS A 20 -12.77 11.47 6.57
N THR A 21 -12.70 11.51 7.91
CA THR A 21 -13.28 12.60 8.69
C THR A 21 -12.27 13.75 8.80
N PRO A 22 -12.64 15.01 8.47
CA PRO A 22 -11.73 16.16 8.59
C PRO A 22 -11.06 16.24 9.97
N GLY A 23 -9.73 16.42 9.96
CA GLY A 23 -8.92 16.46 11.19
C GLY A 23 -8.38 15.10 11.65
N GLU A 24 -8.84 13.98 11.08
CA GLU A 24 -8.21 12.68 11.33
C GLU A 24 -6.76 12.67 10.85
N THR A 25 -5.94 11.87 11.55
CA THR A 25 -4.55 11.63 11.17
C THR A 25 -4.28 10.14 11.13
N LYS A 26 -3.42 9.74 10.20
CA LYS A 26 -2.93 8.36 10.12
C LYS A 26 -1.53 8.33 9.55
N ARG A 27 -0.89 7.16 9.64
CA ARG A 27 0.40 6.91 9.02
C ARG A 27 0.25 5.84 7.95
N ILE A 28 0.57 6.18 6.70
CA ILE A 28 0.67 5.22 5.59
C ILE A 28 2.16 5.02 5.32
N ASP A 29 2.63 3.80 5.54
CA ASP A 29 4.06 3.47 5.55
C ASP A 29 4.85 4.39 6.50
N CYS A 30 5.76 5.20 5.96
CA CYS A 30 6.53 6.18 6.72
C CYS A 30 5.95 7.60 6.65
N ASN A 31 4.90 7.81 5.86
CA ASN A 31 4.32 9.12 5.62
C ASN A 31 3.19 9.41 6.61
N ASN A 32 3.26 10.58 7.23
CA ASN A 32 2.16 11.11 8.02
C ASN A 32 1.12 11.74 7.07
N CYS A 33 -0.14 11.46 7.35
CA CYS A 33 -1.29 11.91 6.58
C CYS A 33 -2.30 12.60 7.49
N SER A 34 -2.94 13.64 6.98
CA SER A 34 -4.05 14.35 7.62
C SER A 34 -5.24 14.46 6.67
N CYS A 35 -6.45 14.29 7.18
CA CYS A 35 -7.66 14.44 6.39
C CYS A 35 -7.98 15.92 6.15
N THR A 36 -8.15 16.29 4.88
CA THR A 36 -8.52 17.65 4.48
C THR A 36 -10.00 17.95 4.79
N PRO A 37 -10.42 19.24 4.79
CA PRO A 37 -11.83 19.59 4.92
C PRO A 37 -12.74 19.00 3.83
N THR A 38 -12.17 18.61 2.68
CA THR A 38 -12.90 17.96 1.57
C THR A 38 -12.98 16.43 1.72
N GLY A 39 -12.48 15.86 2.82
CA GLY A 39 -12.54 14.42 3.06
C GLY A 39 -11.52 13.60 2.27
N ILE A 40 -10.35 14.19 1.93
CA ILE A 40 -9.29 13.52 1.17
C ILE A 40 -8.02 13.44 2.03
N TRP A 41 -7.26 12.36 1.91
CA TRP A 41 -5.98 12.21 2.61
C TRP A 41 -4.87 13.03 1.96
N ALA A 42 -4.33 14.00 2.69
CA ALA A 42 -3.09 14.70 2.33
C ALA A 42 -1.92 14.09 3.10
N CYS A 43 -0.99 13.44 2.40
CA CYS A 43 0.18 12.78 2.99
C CYS A 43 1.48 13.50 2.64
N SER A 44 2.43 13.47 3.59
CA SER A 44 3.84 13.78 3.29
C SER A 44 4.40 12.83 2.22
N ARG A 45 5.44 13.26 1.49
CA ARG A 45 6.07 12.49 0.41
C ARG A 45 7.52 12.12 0.73
N ARG A 46 7.72 11.44 1.85
CA ARG A 46 9.03 10.89 2.21
C ARG A 46 9.27 9.65 1.37
N THR A 47 10.50 9.47 0.90
CA THR A 47 10.96 8.19 0.33
C THR A 47 10.98 7.16 1.45
N CYS A 48 9.98 6.29 1.48
CA CYS A 48 9.93 5.25 2.49
C CYS A 48 10.91 4.12 2.13
N PRO A 49 11.66 3.58 3.11
CA PRO A 49 12.42 2.37 2.88
C PRO A 49 11.46 1.29 2.39
N SER A 50 11.78 0.67 1.25
CA SER A 50 10.91 -0.37 0.70
C SER A 50 10.77 -1.49 1.73
N LYS A 51 9.55 -2.00 1.94
CA LYS A 51 9.30 -3.23 2.71
C LYS A 51 9.86 -4.49 2.01
N ARG A 52 11.03 -4.39 1.36
CA ARG A 52 11.81 -5.55 0.89
C ARG A 52 12.67 -6.16 2.00
N ALA A 53 12.57 -5.67 3.23
CA ALA A 53 12.76 -6.54 4.39
C ALA A 53 11.45 -7.30 4.59
N ALA A 54 11.15 -8.27 3.72
CA ALA A 54 10.27 -9.34 4.16
C ALA A 54 10.96 -9.92 5.39
N LYS A 55 10.32 -9.85 6.56
CA LYS A 55 10.83 -10.58 7.71
C LYS A 55 10.84 -12.05 7.32
N CYS A 56 12.02 -12.58 7.07
CA CYS A 56 12.23 -13.99 6.75
C CYS A 56 12.70 -14.69 8.01
N THR A 57 12.49 -16.01 8.09
CA THR A 57 13.00 -16.77 9.22
C THR A 57 14.52 -16.91 9.07
N PRO A 58 15.35 -16.54 10.06
CA PRO A 58 16.80 -16.66 9.94
C PRO A 58 17.24 -18.05 9.46
N GLY A 59 18.03 -18.10 8.37
CA GLY A 59 18.46 -19.35 7.74
C GLY A 59 17.47 -20.01 6.79
N GLU A 60 16.24 -19.50 6.68
CA GLU A 60 15.23 -19.99 5.73
C GLU A 60 15.69 -19.77 4.29
N SER A 61 15.44 -20.76 3.44
CA SER A 61 15.69 -20.70 2.01
C SER A 61 14.36 -20.58 1.26
N TYR A 62 14.27 -19.62 0.35
CA TYR A 62 13.08 -19.37 -0.47
C TYR A 62 13.48 -18.98 -1.89
N LYS A 63 12.51 -18.96 -2.82
CA LYS A 63 12.74 -18.55 -4.21
C LYS A 63 12.16 -17.17 -4.48
N VAL A 64 12.93 -16.35 -5.18
CA VAL A 64 12.48 -15.10 -5.82
C VAL A 64 12.73 -15.28 -7.31
N ASP A 65 11.65 -15.38 -8.08
CA ASP A 65 11.71 -15.82 -9.48
C ASP A 65 12.45 -17.17 -9.61
N CYS A 66 13.48 -17.23 -10.44
CA CYS A 66 14.35 -18.40 -10.61
C CYS A 66 15.52 -18.45 -9.61
N ASN A 67 15.70 -17.42 -8.79
CA ASN A 67 16.81 -17.30 -7.87
C ASN A 67 16.49 -17.87 -6.49
N THR A 68 17.47 -18.54 -5.89
CA THR A 68 17.37 -19.05 -4.52
C THR A 68 17.96 -18.01 -3.58
N CYS A 69 17.22 -17.66 -2.55
CA CYS A 69 17.61 -16.71 -1.50
C CYS A 69 17.71 -17.42 -0.15
N VAL A 70 18.65 -16.99 0.68
CA VAL A 70 18.80 -17.42 2.08
C VAL A 70 18.69 -16.22 2.99
N CYS A 71 17.85 -16.33 4.01
CA CYS A 71 17.65 -15.29 5.02
C CYS A 71 18.86 -15.13 5.94
N GLY A 72 19.28 -13.89 6.15
CA GLY A 72 20.31 -13.48 7.09
C GLY A 72 19.90 -13.71 8.55
N LYS A 73 20.86 -13.61 9.46
CA LYS A 73 20.62 -13.80 10.91
C LYS A 73 19.77 -12.71 11.53
N ASP A 74 19.71 -11.54 10.90
CA ASP A 74 18.90 -10.39 11.32
C ASP A 74 17.41 -10.57 10.99
N GLY A 75 17.05 -11.56 10.16
CA GLY A 75 15.69 -11.76 9.69
C GLY A 75 15.21 -10.66 8.74
N GLU A 76 16.11 -9.82 8.23
CA GLU A 76 15.79 -8.66 7.40
C GLU A 76 16.57 -8.62 6.08
N THR A 77 17.81 -9.13 6.09
CA THR A 77 18.65 -9.24 4.90
C THR A 77 18.56 -10.63 4.29
N SER A 78 18.82 -10.74 2.99
CA SER A 78 18.92 -12.03 2.30
C SER A 78 20.02 -12.02 1.26
N ALA A 79 20.66 -13.17 1.07
CA ALA A 79 21.63 -13.40 0.01
C ALA A 79 20.99 -14.29 -1.05
N CYS A 80 20.91 -13.81 -2.29
CA CYS A 80 20.29 -14.53 -3.40
C CYS A 80 21.31 -14.91 -4.48
N THR A 81 21.05 -16.02 -5.18
CA THR A 81 21.75 -16.30 -6.45
C THR A 81 21.41 -15.22 -7.50
N LEU A 82 22.30 -15.04 -8.48
CA LEU A 82 22.15 -14.04 -9.55
C LEU A 82 22.04 -14.71 -10.93
N ARG A 83 21.06 -15.59 -11.09
CA ARG A 83 20.70 -16.20 -12.36
C ARG A 83 19.84 -15.23 -13.16
N VAL A 84 20.11 -15.13 -14.46
CA VAL A 84 19.19 -14.48 -15.41
C VAL A 84 18.00 -15.41 -15.59
N CYS A 85 16.82 -14.95 -15.18
CA CYS A 85 15.60 -15.73 -15.31
C CYS A 85 15.06 -15.59 -16.74
N ALA A 86 14.92 -16.73 -17.43
CA ALA A 86 14.20 -16.78 -18.70
C ALA A 86 12.70 -16.74 -18.37
N HIS A 87 12.09 -15.57 -18.58
CA HIS A 87 10.66 -15.36 -18.50
C HIS A 87 10.03 -15.48 -19.88
#